data_AF-A0A1E4SZK2-F1
#
_entry.id   AF-A0A1E4SZK2-F1
#
_cell.length_a   1.000
_cell.length_b   1.000
_cell.length_c   1.000
_cell.angle_alpha   90.00
_cell.angle_beta   90.00
_cell.angle_gamma   90.00
#
_symmetry.space_group_name_H-M   'P 1'
#
loop_
_entity.id
_entity.type
_entity.pdbx_description
1 polymer ?
#
loop_
_entity_poly.entity_id
_entity_poly.type
_entity_poly.pdbx_seq_one_letter_code
_entity_poly.pdbx_strand_id
1 'polypeptide(L)'
;LIGTWTSKSKSVMTGPKFFNPGDELLIEPGMPGLSYSFSKDGYFEEALYRVSSNPKNHSCATAVLIYQHGKFQVNSSGAIHLSPFLKDGRMLLSDPCNDLGISTYSTYEQVETFTHYETYVDDWNNANESTLQLYQADGAPLQKLVLVDRNVIMLPSVEFSKNKENKEKD
;
A
#
# COMPACT_ATOMS: atom_id res chain seq x y z
N LEU A 1 7.77 7.65 -12.28
CA LEU A 1 7.45 6.66 -11.24
C LEU A 1 7.90 7.08 -9.84
N ILE A 2 9.16 7.49 -9.63
CA ILE A 2 9.68 7.84 -8.30
C ILE A 2 8.83 8.91 -7.59
N GLY A 3 8.47 8.63 -6.33
CA GLY A 3 7.59 9.46 -5.51
C GLY A 3 6.64 8.64 -4.66
N THR A 4 5.92 9.32 -3.77
CA THR A 4 4.75 8.80 -3.06
C THR A 4 3.48 9.22 -3.80
N TRP A 5 2.64 8.25 -4.11
CA TRP A 5 1.41 8.41 -4.85
C TRP A 5 0.27 7.85 -4.03
N THR A 6 -0.82 8.60 -3.90
CA THR A 6 -1.99 8.18 -3.11
C THR A 6 -3.28 8.40 -3.88
N SER A 7 -4.33 7.69 -3.50
CA SER A 7 -5.69 7.99 -3.93
C SER A 7 -6.08 9.46 -3.66
N LYS A 8 -6.99 10.01 -4.46
CA LYS A 8 -7.36 11.44 -4.41
C LYS A 8 -7.75 11.99 -3.03
N SER A 9 -8.27 11.16 -2.13
CA SER A 9 -8.63 11.56 -0.76
C SER A 9 -7.41 11.93 0.10
N LYS A 10 -6.21 11.46 -0.28
CA LYS A 10 -4.94 11.60 0.46
C LYS A 10 -5.01 11.08 1.91
N SER A 11 -6.01 10.24 2.22
CA SER A 11 -6.19 9.69 3.56
C SER A 11 -5.22 8.55 3.84
N VAL A 12 -5.04 7.64 2.88
CA VAL A 12 -4.10 6.52 3.00
C VAL A 12 -2.73 7.01 2.55
N MET A 13 -1.72 6.86 3.41
CA MET A 13 -0.36 7.32 3.14
C MET A 13 0.62 6.25 3.60
N THR A 14 1.57 5.89 2.75
CA THR A 14 2.73 5.07 3.15
C THR A 14 3.52 5.76 4.27
N GLY A 15 4.31 4.97 5.00
CA GLY A 15 5.19 5.39 6.07
C GLY A 15 4.59 5.21 7.46
N PRO A 16 5.13 5.92 8.47
CA PRO A 16 4.77 5.74 9.87
C PRO A 16 3.32 6.16 10.22
N LYS A 17 2.60 6.77 9.27
CA LYS A 17 1.18 7.11 9.43
C LYS A 17 0.24 5.93 9.16
N PHE A 18 0.76 4.84 8.59
CA PHE A 18 -0.05 3.66 8.26
C PHE A 18 0.44 2.41 8.97
N PHE A 19 1.74 2.25 9.18
CA PHE A 19 2.29 1.14 9.93
C PHE A 19 3.37 1.59 10.91
N ASN A 20 3.31 1.08 12.14
CA ASN A 20 4.35 1.23 13.14
C ASN A 20 5.02 -0.14 13.38
N PRO A 21 6.24 -0.37 12.89
CA PRO A 21 6.93 -1.65 13.03
C PRO A 21 7.42 -1.93 14.46
N GLY A 22 7.55 -0.90 15.31
CA GLY A 22 7.95 -1.06 16.71
C GLY A 22 6.84 -1.67 17.56
N ASP A 23 5.61 -1.20 17.35
CA ASP A 23 4.42 -1.65 18.09
C ASP A 23 3.61 -2.72 17.34
N GLU A 24 4.05 -3.12 16.13
CA GLU A 24 3.31 -4.06 15.27
C GLU A 24 1.86 -3.60 15.05
N LEU A 25 1.70 -2.32 14.73
CA LEU A 25 0.40 -1.65 14.67
C LEU A 25 0.12 -1.09 13.27
N LEU A 26 -0.97 -1.56 12.66
CA LEU A 26 -1.59 -0.91 11.51
C LEU A 26 -2.51 0.21 12.00
N ILE A 27 -2.34 1.39 11.43
CA ILE A 27 -3.07 2.62 11.81
C ILE A 27 -4.16 2.86 10.78
N GLU A 28 -5.42 2.81 11.21
CA GLU A 28 -6.56 3.00 10.34
C GLU A 28 -6.67 4.45 9.83
N PRO A 29 -6.65 4.67 8.50
CA PRO A 29 -6.90 5.98 7.92
C PRO A 29 -8.37 6.40 8.03
N GLY A 30 -8.64 7.70 8.01
CA GLY A 30 -10.02 8.22 8.10
C GLY A 30 -10.92 7.91 6.90
N MET A 31 -10.35 7.55 5.74
CA MET A 31 -11.08 7.13 4.55
C MET A 31 -10.34 6.00 3.80
N PRO A 32 -11.07 5.06 3.16
CA PRO A 32 -10.50 4.05 2.28
C PRO A 32 -9.71 4.65 1.12
N GLY A 33 -8.74 3.88 0.64
CA GLY A 33 -7.86 4.31 -0.43
C GLY A 33 -6.62 3.43 -0.52
N LEU A 34 -5.65 3.91 -1.29
CA LEU A 34 -4.36 3.24 -1.41
C LEU A 34 -3.25 4.24 -1.68
N SER A 35 -2.04 3.85 -1.29
CA SER A 35 -0.81 4.60 -1.48
C SER A 35 0.33 3.66 -1.86
N TYR A 36 1.15 4.09 -2.81
CA TYR A 36 2.42 3.44 -3.15
C TYR A 36 3.55 4.45 -3.13
N SER A 37 4.69 4.02 -2.64
CA SER A 37 5.93 4.78 -2.64
C SER A 37 7.00 4.03 -3.40
N PHE A 38 7.69 4.71 -4.32
CA PHE A 38 8.77 4.15 -5.12
C PHE A 38 10.03 4.99 -4.93
N SER A 39 11.07 4.41 -4.32
CA SER A 39 12.37 5.07 -4.12
C SER A 39 13.28 4.95 -5.34
N LYS A 40 14.24 5.87 -5.44
CA LYS A 40 15.28 5.82 -6.48
C LYS A 40 16.17 4.57 -6.35
N ASP A 41 16.30 4.05 -5.14
CA ASP A 41 17.17 2.91 -4.81
C ASP A 41 16.49 1.55 -5.05
N GLY A 42 15.30 1.55 -5.67
CA GLY A 42 14.60 0.32 -6.06
C GLY A 42 13.77 -0.31 -4.96
N TYR A 43 13.33 0.47 -3.96
CA TYR A 43 12.43 0.01 -2.91
C TYR A 43 11.00 0.54 -3.09
N PHE A 44 10.03 -0.31 -2.75
CA PHE A 44 8.63 0.08 -2.71
C PHE A 44 8.05 -0.09 -1.32
N GLU A 45 7.00 0.65 -1.05
CA GLU A 45 6.09 0.43 0.06
C GLU A 45 4.66 0.64 -0.42
N GLU A 46 3.74 -0.21 0.04
CA GLU A 46 2.31 -0.07 -0.20
C GLU A 46 1.53 0.04 1.11
N ALA A 47 0.45 0.80 1.03
CA ALA A 47 -0.55 0.92 2.07
C ALA A 47 -1.93 0.86 1.41
N LEU A 48 -2.74 -0.12 1.77
CA LEU A 48 -4.10 -0.31 1.25
C LEU A 48 -5.10 -0.28 2.40
N TYR A 49 -6.14 0.53 2.29
CA TYR A 49 -7.33 0.43 3.14
C TYR A 49 -8.54 0.23 2.24
N ARG A 50 -9.11 -0.98 2.26
CA ARG A 50 -10.26 -1.36 1.42
C ARG A 50 -11.43 -1.76 2.30
N VAL A 51 -12.62 -1.35 1.88
CA VAL A 51 -13.88 -1.67 2.55
C VAL A 51 -14.80 -2.33 1.52
N SER A 52 -15.44 -3.43 1.90
CA SER A 52 -16.48 -4.10 1.12
C SER A 52 -17.81 -3.96 1.84
N SER A 53 -18.79 -3.38 1.17
CA SER A 53 -20.12 -3.17 1.74
C SER A 53 -20.94 -4.45 1.71
N ASN A 54 -21.82 -4.63 2.71
CA ASN A 54 -22.82 -5.69 2.71
C ASN A 54 -24.21 -5.05 2.59
N PRO A 55 -24.81 -5.01 1.38
CA PRO A 55 -26.09 -4.31 1.15
C PRO A 55 -27.28 -5.00 1.84
N LYS A 56 -27.13 -6.25 2.28
CA LYS A 56 -28.18 -6.98 3.00
C LYS A 56 -28.12 -6.67 4.50
N ASN A 57 -26.93 -6.53 5.06
CA ASN A 57 -26.72 -6.19 6.46
C ASN A 57 -25.58 -5.18 6.60
N HIS A 58 -25.94 -3.91 6.78
CA HIS A 58 -24.97 -2.81 6.88
C HIS A 58 -24.04 -2.91 8.10
N SER A 59 -24.41 -3.68 9.13
CA SER A 59 -23.53 -3.96 10.28
C SER A 59 -22.44 -5.00 9.96
N CYS A 60 -22.49 -5.64 8.80
CA CYS A 60 -21.55 -6.66 8.33
C CYS A 60 -20.57 -6.14 7.25
N ALA A 61 -20.26 -4.85 7.21
CA ALA A 61 -19.24 -4.36 6.27
C ALA A 61 -17.87 -4.92 6.66
N THR A 62 -17.09 -5.39 5.68
CA THR A 62 -15.74 -5.91 5.93
C THR A 62 -14.70 -4.86 5.55
N ALA A 63 -13.58 -4.86 6.25
CA ALA A 63 -12.50 -3.93 6.04
C ALA A 63 -11.15 -4.65 6.11
N VAL A 64 -10.22 -4.27 5.24
CA VAL A 64 -8.85 -4.79 5.28
C VAL A 64 -7.85 -3.65 5.15
N LEU A 65 -6.87 -3.65 6.05
CA LEU A 65 -5.67 -2.83 5.97
C LEU A 65 -4.52 -3.74 5.56
N ILE A 66 -3.75 -3.35 4.56
CA ILE A 66 -2.59 -4.11 4.07
C ILE A 66 -1.39 -3.18 3.99
N TYR A 67 -0.30 -3.61 4.62
CA TYR A 67 1.03 -3.05 4.50
C TYR A 67 1.96 -4.10 3.90
N GLN A 68 2.75 -3.73 2.91
CA GLN A 68 3.96 -4.47 2.54
C GLN A 68 4.99 -3.54 1.92
N HIS A 69 6.24 -3.96 1.97
CA HIS A 69 7.36 -3.23 1.41
C HIS A 69 8.43 -4.20 0.94
N GLY A 70 9.32 -3.74 0.07
CA GLY A 70 10.38 -4.57 -0.48
C GLY A 70 11.05 -3.92 -1.67
N LYS A 71 11.47 -4.73 -2.64
CA LYS A 71 12.15 -4.26 -3.86
C LYS A 71 11.21 -4.20 -5.04
N PHE A 72 11.38 -3.22 -5.92
CA PHE A 72 10.69 -3.19 -7.19
C PHE A 72 11.68 -3.13 -8.36
N GLN A 73 11.22 -3.62 -9.51
CA GLN A 73 11.94 -3.51 -10.77
C GLN A 73 10.98 -3.06 -11.86
N VAL A 74 11.46 -2.21 -12.76
CA VAL A 74 10.74 -1.81 -13.97
C VAL A 74 11.45 -2.44 -15.15
N ASN A 75 10.74 -3.23 -15.94
CA ASN A 75 11.31 -3.86 -17.12
C ASN A 75 11.28 -2.90 -18.34
N SER A 76 11.84 -3.34 -19.47
CA SER A 76 11.86 -2.54 -20.71
C SER A 76 10.48 -2.30 -21.33
N SER A 77 9.47 -3.10 -21.00
CA SER A 77 8.08 -2.89 -21.44
C SER A 77 7.31 -1.91 -20.53
N GLY A 78 7.92 -1.42 -19.46
CA GLY A 78 7.27 -0.56 -18.47
C GLY A 78 6.39 -1.33 -17.47
N ALA A 79 6.49 -2.66 -17.40
CA ALA A 79 5.87 -3.43 -16.34
C ALA A 79 6.67 -3.24 -15.04
N ILE A 80 5.97 -3.18 -13.91
CA ILE A 80 6.54 -3.06 -12.58
C ILE A 80 6.35 -4.40 -11.85
N HIS A 81 7.43 -4.96 -11.33
CA HIS A 81 7.39 -6.14 -10.47
C HIS A 81 7.72 -5.75 -9.03
N LEU A 82 6.84 -6.08 -8.09
CA LEU A 82 7.00 -5.84 -6.66
C LEU A 82 7.36 -7.16 -5.95
N SER A 83 8.53 -7.18 -5.31
CA SER A 83 9.04 -8.31 -4.52
C SER A 83 9.11 -7.91 -3.05
N PRO A 84 8.09 -8.22 -2.23
CA PRO A 84 8.07 -7.86 -0.82
C PRO A 84 9.19 -8.57 -0.04
N PHE A 85 9.61 -7.97 1.07
CA PHE A 85 10.46 -8.65 2.04
C PHE A 85 9.66 -9.72 2.79
N LEU A 86 10.23 -10.91 2.87
CA LEU A 86 9.58 -12.08 3.44
C LEU A 86 9.18 -11.80 4.90
N LYS A 87 7.92 -12.11 5.26
CA LYS A 87 7.37 -11.95 6.62
C LYS A 87 7.32 -10.51 7.17
N ASP A 88 7.57 -9.48 6.38
CA ASP A 88 7.48 -8.09 6.84
C ASP A 88 6.10 -7.47 6.62
N GLY A 89 5.34 -7.94 5.63
CA GLY A 89 4.00 -7.43 5.36
C GLY A 89 3.02 -7.77 6.49
N ARG A 90 2.01 -6.91 6.66
CA ARG A 90 0.98 -7.00 7.70
C ARG A 90 -0.39 -6.77 7.12
N MET A 91 -1.36 -7.53 7.62
CA MET A 91 -2.76 -7.39 7.28
C MET A 91 -3.60 -7.37 8.54
N LEU A 92 -4.55 -6.45 8.60
CA LEU A 92 -5.62 -6.42 9.60
C LEU A 92 -6.95 -6.58 8.87
N LEU A 93 -7.67 -7.68 9.14
CA LEU A 93 -8.99 -7.96 8.58
C LEU A 93 -10.06 -7.78 9.67
N SER A 94 -11.05 -6.94 9.38
CA SER A 94 -12.28 -6.84 10.16
C SER A 94 -13.43 -7.45 9.36
N ASP A 95 -14.10 -8.42 9.95
CA ASP A 95 -15.28 -9.10 9.42
C ASP A 95 -16.32 -9.27 10.54
N PRO A 96 -17.04 -8.19 10.92
CA PRO A 96 -17.85 -8.09 12.14
C PRO A 96 -18.91 -9.20 12.30
N CYS A 97 -19.30 -9.85 11.21
CA CYS A 97 -20.31 -10.90 11.23
C CYS A 97 -19.73 -12.32 11.31
N ASN A 98 -18.41 -12.48 11.18
CA ASN A 98 -17.71 -13.75 11.32
C ASN A 98 -16.61 -13.72 12.39
N ASP A 99 -16.20 -12.54 12.87
CA ASP A 99 -15.06 -12.34 13.79
C ASP A 99 -15.47 -11.95 15.23
N LEU A 100 -16.78 -11.94 15.54
CA LEU A 100 -17.34 -11.53 16.83
C LEU A 100 -16.92 -10.11 17.28
N GLY A 101 -16.57 -9.23 16.33
CA GLY A 101 -16.11 -7.86 16.57
C GLY A 101 -14.62 -7.74 16.89
N ILE A 102 -13.82 -8.80 16.69
CA ILE A 102 -12.37 -8.79 16.94
C ILE A 102 -11.63 -8.99 15.62
N SER A 103 -11.02 -7.92 15.13
CA SER A 103 -10.23 -7.96 13.89
C SER A 103 -9.05 -8.91 13.99
N THR A 104 -8.76 -9.61 12.90
CA THR A 104 -7.64 -10.55 12.79
C THR A 104 -6.40 -9.86 12.24
N TYR A 105 -5.33 -9.83 13.03
CA TYR A 105 -4.01 -9.35 12.60
C TYR A 105 -3.14 -10.53 12.14
N SER A 106 -2.50 -10.41 10.98
CA SER A 106 -1.71 -11.48 10.37
C SER A 106 -0.56 -10.95 9.54
N THR A 107 0.39 -11.84 9.22
CA THR A 107 1.43 -11.52 8.23
C THR A 107 0.85 -11.55 6.82
N TYR A 108 1.44 -10.76 5.93
CA TYR A 108 1.02 -10.65 4.54
C TYR A 108 2.23 -10.70 3.61
N GLU A 109 2.07 -11.36 2.48
CA GLU A 109 3.09 -11.46 1.45
C GLU A 109 2.42 -11.67 0.10
N GLN A 110 2.55 -10.69 -0.80
CA GLN A 110 2.04 -10.81 -2.16
C GLN A 110 3.02 -10.20 -3.15
N VAL A 111 3.56 -11.05 -4.03
CA VAL A 111 4.29 -10.57 -5.21
C VAL A 111 3.27 -9.96 -6.17
N GLU A 112 3.47 -8.70 -6.53
CA GLU A 112 2.58 -8.00 -7.45
C GLU A 112 3.27 -7.69 -8.77
N THR A 113 2.49 -7.64 -9.84
CA THR A 113 2.95 -7.16 -11.14
C THR A 113 1.93 -6.20 -11.71
N PHE A 114 2.38 -4.99 -12.00
CA PHE A 114 1.65 -4.06 -12.85
C PHE A 114 2.15 -4.23 -14.28
N THR A 115 1.25 -4.53 -15.21
CA THR A 115 1.59 -4.80 -16.62
C THR A 115 2.14 -3.56 -17.32
N HIS A 116 1.67 -2.39 -16.91
CA HIS A 116 2.07 -1.09 -17.43
C HIS A 116 1.83 0.01 -16.38
N TYR A 117 2.48 1.16 -16.55
CA TYR A 117 2.15 2.38 -15.82
C TYR A 117 2.28 3.62 -16.71
N GLU A 118 1.47 4.63 -16.41
CA GLU A 118 1.54 5.93 -17.06
C GLU A 118 1.69 7.03 -16.01
N THR A 119 2.51 8.03 -16.30
CA THR A 119 2.57 9.26 -15.52
C THR A 119 2.26 10.45 -16.40
N TYR A 120 1.28 11.25 -16.01
CA TYR A 120 0.84 12.42 -16.77
C TYR A 120 0.35 13.50 -15.82
N VAL A 121 0.15 14.71 -16.33
CA VAL A 121 -0.49 15.81 -15.57
C VAL A 121 -1.98 15.76 -15.90
N ASP A 122 -2.82 15.53 -14.89
CA ASP A 122 -4.27 15.57 -15.04
C ASP A 122 -4.73 17.03 -14.92
N ASP A 123 -5.26 17.58 -16.01
CA ASP A 123 -5.73 18.96 -16.12
C ASP A 123 -7.22 19.11 -15.71
N TRP A 124 -7.86 18.04 -15.26
CA TRP A 124 -9.24 18.06 -14.80
C TRP A 124 -9.43 19.10 -13.69
N ASN A 125 -10.40 20.00 -13.88
CA ASN A 125 -10.70 21.13 -12.98
C ASN A 125 -9.50 22.05 -12.69
N ASN A 126 -8.57 22.24 -13.62
CA ASN A 126 -7.38 23.11 -13.48
C ASN A 126 -6.46 22.73 -12.31
N ALA A 127 -6.53 21.50 -11.81
CA ALA A 127 -5.74 21.06 -10.66
C ALA A 127 -4.26 20.81 -11.02
N ASN A 128 -3.93 20.61 -12.30
CA ASN A 128 -2.59 20.32 -12.81
C ASN A 128 -1.86 19.27 -11.94
N GLU A 129 -2.57 18.20 -11.58
CA GLU A 129 -2.10 17.24 -10.59
C GLU A 129 -1.30 16.12 -11.28
N SER A 130 -0.04 15.94 -10.86
CA SER A 130 0.77 14.83 -11.34
C SER A 130 0.11 13.51 -10.93
N THR A 131 -0.27 12.71 -11.91
CA THR A 131 -1.02 11.47 -11.74
C THR A 131 -0.20 10.27 -12.19
N LEU A 132 -0.33 9.17 -11.45
CA LEU A 132 0.17 7.84 -11.77
C LEU A 132 -1.05 6.92 -11.99
N GLN A 133 -1.11 6.32 -13.17
CA GLN A 133 -2.05 5.27 -13.51
C GLN A 133 -1.30 3.94 -13.55
N LEU A 134 -1.70 2.99 -12.70
CA LEU A 134 -1.17 1.63 -12.69
C LEU A 134 -2.17 0.68 -13.37
N TYR A 135 -1.67 -0.33 -14.07
CA TYR A 135 -2.50 -1.35 -14.71
C TYR A 135 -2.20 -2.71 -14.08
N GLN A 136 -3.23 -3.36 -13.56
CA GLN A 136 -3.13 -4.64 -12.86
C GLN A 136 -2.66 -5.78 -13.79
N ALA A 137 -2.45 -6.96 -13.22
CA ALA A 137 -2.02 -8.15 -13.95
C ALA A 137 -2.99 -8.56 -15.09
N ASP A 138 -4.29 -8.30 -14.90
CA ASP A 138 -5.35 -8.53 -15.90
C ASP A 138 -5.49 -7.38 -16.92
N GLY A 139 -4.66 -6.35 -16.81
CA GLY A 139 -4.70 -5.14 -17.64
C GLY A 139 -5.74 -4.11 -17.20
N ALA A 140 -6.55 -4.39 -16.16
CA ALA A 140 -7.52 -3.42 -15.67
C ALA A 140 -6.80 -2.26 -14.96
N PRO A 141 -7.20 -0.99 -15.21
CA PRO A 141 -6.61 0.14 -14.52
C PRO A 141 -6.95 0.09 -13.03
N LEU A 142 -5.95 0.30 -12.17
CA LEU A 142 -6.17 0.63 -10.78
C LEU A 142 -6.77 2.04 -10.67
N GLN A 143 -7.33 2.43 -9.52
CA GLN A 143 -7.72 3.83 -9.35
C GLN A 143 -6.51 4.77 -9.53
N LYS A 144 -6.75 5.93 -10.15
CA LYS A 144 -5.72 6.96 -10.34
C LYS A 144 -5.09 7.38 -9.02
N LEU A 145 -3.78 7.60 -9.04
CA LEU A 145 -3.02 8.05 -7.87
C LEU A 145 -2.39 9.40 -8.14
N VAL A 146 -2.43 10.28 -7.15
CA VAL A 146 -1.90 11.63 -7.21
C VAL A 146 -0.59 11.70 -6.46
N LEU A 147 0.36 12.45 -7.01
CA LEU A 147 1.66 12.65 -6.39
C LEU A 147 1.52 13.48 -5.11
N VAL A 148 2.08 12.97 -4.02
CA VAL A 148 2.17 13.69 -2.74
C VAL A 148 3.56 14.31 -2.57
N ASP A 149 4.60 13.51 -2.76
CA ASP A 149 5.98 13.94 -2.52
C ASP A 149 6.96 13.18 -3.45
N ARG A 150 7.96 13.89 -3.96
CA ARG A 150 9.05 13.31 -4.78
C ARG A 150 10.20 12.78 -3.93
N ASN A 151 10.33 13.21 -2.68
CA ASN A 151 11.33 12.74 -1.73
C ASN A 151 10.99 11.37 -1.14
N VAL A 152 9.76 10.90 -1.38
CA VAL A 152 9.22 9.61 -0.96
C VAL A 152 9.02 9.50 0.55
N ILE A 153 7.82 9.06 0.94
CA ILE A 153 7.38 8.86 2.31
C ILE A 153 7.14 7.36 2.48
N MET A 154 8.10 6.66 3.07
CA MET A 154 8.01 5.24 3.40
C MET A 154 8.76 4.94 4.71
N LEU A 155 8.54 3.77 5.31
CA LEU A 155 9.37 3.29 6.41
C LEU A 155 10.80 2.94 5.91
N PRO A 156 11.79 2.76 6.81
CA PRO A 156 13.14 2.39 6.41
C PRO A 156 13.15 1.14 5.53
N SER A 157 13.86 1.21 4.40
CA SER A 157 13.93 0.15 3.38
C SER A 157 14.85 -1.01 3.79
N VAL A 158 14.67 -1.52 5.00
CA VAL A 158 15.41 -2.65 5.57
C VAL A 158 14.42 -3.74 5.97
N GLU A 159 14.85 -4.99 5.84
CA GLU A 159 14.04 -6.13 6.28
C GLU A 159 13.91 -6.14 7.81
N PHE A 160 12.69 -5.96 8.31
CA PHE A 160 12.39 -5.82 9.75
C PHE A 160 12.56 -7.16 10.46
N SER A 161 12.17 -8.27 9.84
CA SER A 161 12.32 -9.62 10.37
C SER A 161 13.78 -9.94 10.75
N LYS A 162 14.75 -9.60 9.89
CA LYS A 162 16.20 -9.76 10.17
C LYS A 162 16.69 -8.89 11.33
N ASN A 163 16.15 -7.67 11.47
CA ASN A 163 16.54 -6.79 12.57
C ASN A 163 16.03 -7.28 13.92
N LYS A 164 14.89 -7.98 13.97
CA LYS A 164 14.37 -8.58 15.21
C LYS A 164 15.21 -9.77 15.66
N GLU A 165 15.61 -10.65 14.74
CA GLU A 165 16.50 -11.78 15.07
C GLU A 165 17.85 -11.33 15.66
N ASN A 166 18.36 -10.18 15.24
CA ASN A 166 19.59 -9.63 15.81
C ASN A 166 19.38 -9.07 17.22
N LYS A 167 18.21 -8.46 17.51
CA LYS A 167 17.89 -7.93 18.84
C LYS A 167 17.58 -9.01 19.88
N GLU A 168 17.08 -10.17 19.47
CA GLU A 168 16.81 -11.29 20.39
C GLU A 168 18.07 -12.10 20.78
N LYS A 169 19.22 -11.81 20.16
CA LYS A 169 20.50 -12.48 20.41
C LYS A 169 21.46 -11.70 21.32
N ASP A 170 21.09 -10.49 21.72
CA ASP A 170 21.83 -9.61 22.64
C ASP A 170 21.12 -9.51 24.01
#